data_AF-A0A6G8D826-F1
#
_entry.id   AF-A0A6G8D826-F1
#
_cell.length_a   1.000
_cell.length_b   1.000
_cell.length_c   1.000
_cell.angle_alpha   90.00
_cell.angle_beta   90.00
_cell.angle_gamma   90.00
#
_symmetry.space_group_name_H-M   'P 1'
#
loop_
_entity.id
_entity.type
_entity.pdbx_description
1 polymer ?
#
loop_
_entity_poly.entity_id
_entity_poly.type
_entity_poly.pdbx_seq_one_letter_code
_entity_poly.pdbx_strand_id
1 'polypeptide(L)'
;HIYSLNSVLLCGLRVGAAILIMQKFEIVPFLELMQRYKVTIGPFVPPIVLAIAKSPLVGKYDLSSVRMVMSGAAPLGKELEDSVRTKFPNAKLGQGYGMTEAGPVLSMCLAFAKEPFEIKSGACGTVVRNAEMKIIDPETGASLGRNQSGEICIRG
;
A
#
# COMPACT_ATOMS: atom_id res chain seq x y z
N HIS A 1 -4.08 13.99 -5.34
CA HIS A 1 -5.08 12.92 -5.14
C HIS A 1 -5.28 12.69 -3.64
N ILE A 2 -6.50 12.37 -3.18
CA ILE A 2 -6.81 12.22 -1.74
C ILE A 2 -6.01 11.11 -1.06
N TYR A 3 -5.61 10.07 -1.81
CA TYR A 3 -4.73 8.99 -1.33
C TYR A 3 -3.45 9.51 -0.66
N SER A 4 -2.61 10.25 -1.39
CA SER A 4 -1.34 10.76 -0.84
C SER A 4 -1.56 11.88 0.17
N LEU A 5 -2.61 12.69 -0.01
CA LEU A 5 -2.95 13.73 0.94
C LEU A 5 -3.30 13.13 2.32
N ASN A 6 -4.18 12.13 2.37
CA ASN A 6 -4.56 11.46 3.61
C ASN A 6 -3.45 10.53 4.12
N SER A 7 -3.15 9.46 3.37
CA SER A 7 -2.33 8.34 3.85
C SER A 7 -0.83 8.66 3.98
N VAL A 8 -0.34 9.72 3.31
CA VAL A 8 1.07 10.13 3.40
C VAL A 8 1.18 11.44 4.18
N LEU A 9 0.55 12.52 3.73
CA LEU A 9 0.73 13.84 4.35
C LEU A 9 0.09 13.90 5.73
N LEU A 10 -1.23 13.72 5.84
CA LEU A 10 -1.93 13.85 7.13
C LEU A 10 -1.50 12.79 8.14
N CYS A 11 -1.38 11.52 7.71
CA CYS A 11 -0.87 10.44 8.58
C CYS A 11 0.58 10.69 9.02
N GLY A 12 1.46 11.14 8.12
CA GLY A 12 2.84 11.45 8.43
C GLY A 12 2.96 12.58 9.45
N LEU A 13 2.23 13.68 9.25
CA LEU A 13 2.17 14.79 10.19
C LEU A 13 1.66 14.36 11.57
N ARG A 14 0.60 13.53 11.62
CA ARG A 14 0.01 13.06 12.88
C ARG A 14 1.01 12.29 13.75
N VAL A 15 1.93 11.54 13.13
CA VAL A 15 2.93 10.72 13.86
C VAL A 15 4.30 11.40 13.98
N GLY A 16 4.43 12.65 13.51
CA GLY A 16 5.70 13.38 13.53
C GLY A 16 6.77 12.82 12.58
N ALA A 17 6.36 12.17 11.49
CA ALA A 17 7.29 11.62 10.50
C ALA A 17 7.85 12.71 9.57
N ALA A 18 9.08 12.51 9.10
CA ALA A 18 9.63 13.28 7.99
C ALA A 18 9.00 12.83 6.65
N ILE A 19 8.65 13.79 5.81
CA ILE A 19 7.96 13.55 4.53
C ILE A 19 8.85 14.03 3.40
N LEU A 20 9.43 13.08 2.66
CA LEU A 20 10.29 13.37 1.53
C LEU A 20 9.45 13.55 0.25
N ILE A 21 9.36 14.79 -0.24
CA ILE A 21 8.56 15.14 -1.41
C ILE A 21 9.39 15.00 -2.68
N MET A 22 8.86 14.25 -3.65
CA MET A 22 9.40 14.15 -5.00
C MET A 22 8.38 14.73 -5.98
N GLN A 23 8.75 15.82 -6.67
CA GLN A 23 7.82 16.55 -7.55
C GLN A 23 7.41 15.73 -8.78
N LYS A 24 8.33 14.93 -9.31
CA LYS A 24 8.12 14.08 -10.48
C LYS A 24 8.86 12.77 -10.27
N PHE A 25 8.22 11.65 -10.56
CA PHE A 25 8.85 10.34 -10.46
C PHE A 25 9.82 10.10 -11.62
N GLU A 26 11.07 9.82 -11.29
CA GLU A 26 12.12 9.34 -12.20
C GLU A 26 12.96 8.32 -11.43
N ILE A 27 13.23 7.15 -12.02
CA ILE A 27 13.77 6.02 -11.28
C ILE A 27 15.15 6.29 -10.63
N VAL A 28 16.04 7.01 -11.32
CA VAL A 28 17.38 7.31 -10.78
C VAL A 28 17.32 8.30 -9.62
N PRO A 29 16.73 9.51 -9.76
CA PRO A 29 16.56 10.41 -8.62
C PRO A 29 15.77 9.79 -7.46
N PHE A 30 14.78 8.95 -7.75
CA PHE A 30 14.02 8.22 -6.73
C PHE A 30 14.94 7.34 -5.88
N LEU A 31 15.77 6.51 -6.51
CA LEU A 31 16.71 5.62 -5.82
C LEU A 31 17.79 6.40 -5.05
N GLU A 32 18.31 7.48 -5.63
CA GLU A 32 19.27 8.39 -4.97
C GLU A 32 18.68 9.01 -3.70
N LEU A 33 17.44 9.52 -3.78
CA LEU A 33 16.72 10.10 -2.65
C LEU A 33 16.46 9.07 -1.56
N MET A 34 16.02 7.87 -1.93
CA MET A 34 15.79 6.78 -0.97
C MET A 34 17.06 6.42 -0.20
N GLN A 35 18.19 6.26 -0.89
CA GLN A 35 19.47 5.95 -0.28
C GLN A 35 19.99 7.09 0.59
N ARG A 36 19.95 8.33 0.08
CA ARG A 36 20.50 9.52 0.76
C ARG A 36 19.76 9.85 2.05
N TYR A 37 18.43 9.82 2.01
CA TYR A 37 17.58 10.18 3.16
C TYR A 37 17.14 8.98 3.98
N LYS A 38 17.65 7.77 3.67
CA LYS A 38 17.33 6.52 4.36
C LYS A 38 15.82 6.34 4.54
N VAL A 39 15.08 6.44 3.42
CA VAL A 39 13.62 6.30 3.41
C VAL A 39 13.22 4.97 4.04
N THR A 40 12.24 5.01 4.95
CA THR A 40 11.82 3.84 5.74
C THR A 40 10.47 3.26 5.30
N ILE A 41 9.58 4.10 4.75
CA ILE A 41 8.25 3.73 4.28
C ILE A 41 8.09 4.17 2.83
N GLY A 42 7.73 3.22 1.96
CA GLY A 42 7.47 3.45 0.53
C GLY A 42 5.99 3.31 0.19
N PRO A 43 5.19 4.38 0.21
CA PRO A 43 3.81 4.37 -0.27
C PRO A 43 3.79 4.47 -1.80
N PHE A 44 3.66 3.33 -2.48
CA PHE A 44 3.75 3.23 -3.93
C PHE A 44 2.40 2.86 -4.57
N VAL A 45 2.35 2.98 -5.89
CA VAL A 45 1.28 2.48 -6.76
C VAL A 45 1.86 1.46 -7.74
N PRO A 46 1.05 0.57 -8.35
CA PRO A 46 1.57 -0.50 -9.22
C PRO A 46 2.53 -0.05 -10.31
N PRO A 47 2.36 1.11 -11.00
CA PRO A 47 3.33 1.58 -11.98
C PRO A 47 4.74 1.87 -11.39
N ILE A 48 4.82 2.42 -10.19
CA ILE A 48 6.11 2.68 -9.51
C ILE A 48 6.76 1.36 -9.12
N VAL A 49 5.97 0.44 -8.56
CA VAL A 49 6.41 -0.91 -8.21
C VAL A 49 6.97 -1.63 -9.44
N LEU A 50 6.27 -1.57 -10.58
CA LEU A 50 6.71 -2.13 -11.85
C LEU A 50 8.03 -1.51 -12.33
N ALA A 51 8.17 -0.19 -12.23
CA ALA A 51 9.41 0.51 -12.62
C ALA A 51 10.60 0.07 -11.76
N ILE A 52 10.40 -0.10 -10.45
CA ILE A 52 11.43 -0.62 -9.54
C ILE A 52 11.76 -2.08 -9.89
N ALA A 53 10.74 -2.93 -10.04
CA ALA A 53 10.89 -4.34 -10.37
C ALA A 53 11.71 -4.57 -11.65
N LYS A 54 11.44 -3.77 -12.70
CA LYS A 54 12.12 -3.86 -14.00
C LYS A 54 13.47 -3.15 -14.07
N SER A 55 13.80 -2.29 -13.10
CA SER A 55 15.03 -1.50 -13.18
C SER A 55 16.26 -2.33 -12.78
N PRO A 56 17.28 -2.46 -13.66
CA PRO A 56 18.53 -3.13 -13.31
C PRO A 56 19.38 -2.30 -12.33
N LEU A 57 19.05 -1.01 -12.17
CA LEU A 57 19.82 -0.09 -11.35
C LEU A 57 19.56 -0.26 -9.85
N VAL A 58 18.44 -0.87 -9.46
CA VAL A 58 18.04 -0.99 -8.04
C VAL A 58 19.12 -1.65 -7.19
N GLY A 59 19.79 -2.67 -7.71
CA GLY A 59 20.88 -3.36 -6.99
C GLY A 59 22.15 -2.52 -6.78
N LYS A 60 22.24 -1.33 -7.40
CA LYS A 60 23.36 -0.39 -7.21
C LYS A 60 23.13 0.58 -6.05
N TYR A 61 21.95 0.58 -5.44
CA TYR A 61 21.58 1.49 -4.35
C TYR A 61 21.35 0.72 -3.06
N ASP A 62 21.79 1.30 -1.95
CA ASP A 62 21.44 0.83 -0.61
C ASP A 62 20.02 1.26 -0.25
N LEU A 63 19.10 0.31 -0.35
CA LEU A 63 17.69 0.46 0.03
C LEU A 63 17.34 -0.28 1.34
N SER A 64 18.35 -0.67 2.12
CA SER A 64 18.19 -1.47 3.34
C SER A 64 17.38 -0.76 4.44
N SER A 65 17.27 0.57 4.39
CA SER A 65 16.48 1.37 5.33
C SER A 65 14.97 1.17 5.18
N VAL A 66 14.52 0.68 4.02
CA VAL A 66 13.09 0.50 3.74
C VAL A 66 12.58 -0.71 4.52
N ARG A 67 11.69 -0.44 5.49
CA ARG A 67 11.06 -1.47 6.34
C ARG A 67 9.60 -1.76 5.95
N MET A 68 8.99 -0.92 5.12
CA MET A 68 7.60 -1.06 4.71
C MET A 68 7.39 -0.56 3.28
N VAL A 69 6.77 -1.40 2.45
CA VAL A 69 6.30 -1.03 1.11
C VAL A 69 4.79 -1.22 1.08
N MET A 70 4.07 -0.13 0.82
CA MET A 70 2.62 -0.12 0.72
C MET A 70 2.23 0.03 -0.74
N SER A 71 1.25 -0.73 -1.20
CA SER A 71 0.64 -0.54 -2.51
C SER A 71 -0.88 -0.38 -2.41
N GLY A 72 -1.47 0.36 -3.34
CA GLY A 72 -2.90 0.58 -3.41
C GLY A 72 -3.31 1.10 -4.78
N ALA A 73 -4.56 1.55 -4.89
CA ALA A 73 -5.22 2.00 -6.12
C ALA A 73 -5.48 0.91 -7.19
N ALA A 74 -4.60 -0.09 -7.32
CA ALA A 74 -4.81 -1.26 -8.15
C ALA A 74 -4.06 -2.47 -7.58
N PRO A 75 -4.51 -3.71 -7.85
CA PRO A 75 -3.89 -4.91 -7.32
C PRO A 75 -2.49 -5.13 -7.90
N LEU A 76 -1.55 -5.54 -7.04
CA LEU A 76 -0.28 -6.13 -7.49
C LEU A 76 -0.50 -7.60 -7.85
N GLY A 77 -0.07 -7.99 -9.05
CA GLY A 77 0.05 -9.40 -9.42
C GLY A 77 1.17 -10.08 -8.61
N LYS A 78 1.04 -11.40 -8.41
CA LYS A 78 1.99 -12.20 -7.61
C LYS A 78 3.46 -12.00 -8.03
N GLU A 79 3.73 -11.98 -9.32
CA GLU A 79 5.09 -11.79 -9.86
C GLU A 79 5.69 -10.44 -9.44
N LEU A 80 4.88 -9.39 -9.38
CA LEU A 80 5.33 -8.08 -8.91
C LEU A 80 5.56 -8.07 -7.40
N GLU A 81 4.71 -8.75 -6.63
CA GLU A 81 4.93 -8.91 -5.19
C GLU A 81 6.28 -9.60 -4.91
N ASP A 82 6.56 -10.71 -5.59
CA ASP A 82 7.80 -11.49 -5.43
C ASP A 82 9.04 -10.68 -5.86
N SER A 83 8.92 -9.91 -6.96
CA SER A 83 9.99 -9.02 -7.41
C SER A 83 10.29 -7.93 -6.37
N VAL A 84 9.26 -7.28 -5.82
CA VAL A 84 9.41 -6.25 -4.78
C VAL A 84 10.06 -6.81 -3.52
N ARG A 85 9.64 -8.00 -3.07
CA ARG A 85 10.24 -8.67 -1.91
C ARG A 85 11.75 -8.90 -2.10
N THR A 86 12.15 -9.26 -3.32
CA THR A 86 13.57 -9.45 -3.66
C THR A 86 14.35 -8.13 -3.65
N LYS A 87 13.75 -7.03 -4.15
CA LYS A 87 14.40 -5.71 -4.19
C LYS A 87 14.43 -5.00 -2.84
N PHE A 88 13.48 -5.31 -1.95
CA PHE A 88 13.39 -4.75 -0.60
C PHE A 88 13.31 -5.87 0.44
N PRO A 89 14.41 -6.61 0.68
CA PRO A 89 14.40 -7.80 1.53
C PRO A 89 14.03 -7.51 2.99
N ASN A 90 14.27 -6.29 3.47
CA ASN A 90 13.94 -5.87 4.84
C ASN A 90 12.51 -5.33 4.98
N ALA A 91 11.78 -5.17 3.87
CA ALA A 91 10.48 -4.52 3.88
C ALA A 91 9.33 -5.50 4.02
N LYS A 92 8.38 -5.16 4.89
CA LYS A 92 7.04 -5.76 4.84
C LYS A 92 6.30 -5.18 3.64
N LEU A 93 5.88 -6.05 2.72
CA LEU A 93 4.99 -5.70 1.61
C LEU A 93 3.52 -5.95 2.00
N GLY A 94 2.65 -5.02 1.66
CA GLY A 94 1.21 -5.16 1.86
C GLY A 94 0.41 -4.19 1.00
N GLN A 95 -0.83 -4.55 0.71
CA GLN A 95 -1.75 -3.75 -0.09
C GLN A 95 -2.86 -3.16 0.78
N GLY A 96 -3.41 -2.01 0.35
CA GLY A 96 -4.60 -1.40 0.92
C GLY A 96 -5.61 -1.06 -0.17
N TYR A 97 -6.89 -1.04 0.19
CA TYR A 97 -7.97 -0.66 -0.72
C TYR A 97 -8.60 0.66 -0.27
N GLY A 98 -8.84 1.51 -1.26
CA GLY A 98 -9.34 2.85 -1.07
C GLY A 98 -10.14 3.37 -2.26
N MET A 99 -11.06 4.28 -1.98
CA MET A 99 -11.91 4.99 -2.93
C MET A 99 -12.13 6.40 -2.38
N THR A 100 -12.18 7.42 -3.25
CA THR A 100 -12.23 8.84 -2.82
C THR A 100 -13.41 9.12 -1.90
N GLU A 101 -14.57 8.59 -2.25
CA GLU A 101 -15.87 8.73 -1.57
C GLU A 101 -15.87 8.11 -0.17
N ALA A 102 -14.98 7.16 0.10
CA ALA A 102 -14.82 6.52 1.41
C ALA A 102 -13.84 7.27 2.35
N GLY A 103 -13.34 8.43 1.94
CA GLY A 103 -12.58 9.33 2.80
C GLY A 103 -11.07 9.13 3.03
N PRO A 104 -10.25 8.25 2.38
CA PRO A 104 -10.46 7.38 1.22
C PRO A 104 -10.07 5.90 1.45
N VAL A 105 -9.86 5.46 2.70
CA VAL A 105 -9.27 4.13 3.01
C VAL A 105 -10.35 3.21 3.56
N LEU A 106 -10.61 2.09 2.89
CA LEU A 106 -11.60 1.09 3.31
C LEU A 106 -10.93 -0.05 4.07
N SER A 107 -9.79 -0.54 3.59
CA SER A 107 -9.03 -1.62 4.22
C SER A 107 -7.52 -1.38 4.17
N MET A 108 -6.82 -1.89 5.18
CA MET A 108 -5.37 -1.80 5.32
C MET A 108 -4.75 -3.16 5.64
N CYS A 109 -3.54 -3.38 5.13
CA CYS A 109 -2.76 -4.56 5.46
C CYS A 109 -2.38 -4.60 6.95
N LEU A 110 -2.85 -5.60 7.68
CA LEU A 110 -2.56 -5.77 9.10
C LEU A 110 -1.13 -6.22 9.40
N ALA A 111 -0.33 -6.63 8.40
CA ALA A 111 1.11 -6.85 8.60
C ALA A 111 1.86 -5.53 8.92
N PHE A 112 1.23 -4.39 8.65
CA PHE A 112 1.74 -3.06 9.00
C PHE A 112 1.41 -2.62 10.42
N ALA A 113 0.57 -3.35 11.15
CA ALA A 113 0.31 -3.09 12.55
C ALA A 113 1.60 -3.23 13.39
N LYS A 114 1.64 -2.53 14.53
CA LYS A 114 2.75 -2.62 15.48
C LYS A 114 2.95 -4.06 15.95
N GLU A 115 1.83 -4.71 16.28
CA GLU A 115 1.73 -6.16 16.49
C GLU A 115 1.11 -6.75 15.23
N PRO A 116 1.93 -7.31 14.32
CA PRO A 116 1.49 -7.65 12.98
C PRO A 116 0.66 -8.92 12.96
N PHE A 117 -0.28 -8.98 12.01
CA PHE A 117 -1.02 -10.20 11.69
C PHE A 117 -0.43 -10.89 10.46
N GLU A 118 -0.65 -12.19 10.36
CA GLU A 118 -0.41 -12.92 9.12
C GLU A 118 -1.34 -12.43 8.01
N ILE A 119 -0.80 -12.36 6.79
CA ILE A 119 -1.51 -11.93 5.59
C ILE A 119 -1.32 -12.93 4.47
N LYS A 120 -2.21 -12.88 3.47
CA LYS A 120 -2.10 -13.68 2.25
C LYS A 120 -1.71 -12.78 1.08
N SER A 121 -0.86 -13.29 0.18
CA SER A 121 -0.58 -12.62 -1.09
C SER A 121 -1.87 -12.34 -1.88
N GLY A 122 -1.94 -11.18 -2.53
CA GLY A 122 -3.14 -10.72 -3.23
C GLY A 122 -4.27 -10.16 -2.34
N ALA A 123 -4.18 -10.25 -1.00
CA ALA A 123 -5.16 -9.62 -0.12
C ALA A 123 -5.02 -8.09 -0.14
N CYS A 124 -6.14 -7.37 -0.18
CA CYS A 124 -6.18 -5.90 -0.11
C CYS A 124 -6.32 -5.37 1.34
N GLY A 125 -6.01 -6.20 2.33
CA GLY A 125 -6.04 -5.86 3.75
C GLY A 125 -7.33 -6.27 4.45
N THR A 126 -7.54 -5.68 5.63
CA THR A 126 -8.73 -5.88 6.47
C THR A 126 -9.42 -4.55 6.67
N VAL A 127 -10.77 -4.55 6.74
CA VAL A 127 -11.57 -3.35 7.00
C VAL A 127 -10.99 -2.54 8.16
N VAL A 128 -10.93 -1.22 8.01
CA VAL A 128 -10.40 -0.33 9.05
C VAL A 128 -11.26 -0.41 10.32
N ARG A 129 -10.62 -0.18 11.47
CA ARG A 129 -11.33 -0.10 12.76
C ARG A 129 -12.31 1.06 12.79
N ASN A 130 -13.28 1.00 13.71
CA ASN A 130 -14.34 1.99 13.87
C ASN A 130 -15.17 2.20 12.59
N ALA A 131 -15.24 1.18 11.74
CA ALA A 131 -16.05 1.13 10.55
C ALA A 131 -16.68 -0.27 10.43
N GLU A 132 -17.77 -0.35 9.68
CA GLU A 132 -18.47 -1.57 9.37
C GLU A 132 -18.36 -1.84 7.87
N MET A 133 -18.18 -3.10 7.47
CA MET A 133 -18.16 -3.51 6.08
C MET A 133 -19.06 -4.72 5.87
N LYS A 134 -19.83 -4.69 4.79
CA LYS A 134 -20.61 -5.82 4.31
C LYS A 134 -20.38 -6.03 2.81
N ILE A 135 -20.64 -7.24 2.36
CA ILE A 135 -20.70 -7.58 0.93
C ILE A 135 -22.16 -7.76 0.57
N ILE A 136 -22.61 -7.12 -0.51
CA ILE A 136 -24.00 -7.24 -0.99
C ILE A 136 -24.05 -7.90 -2.36
N ASP A 137 -25.08 -8.71 -2.57
CA ASP A 137 -25.45 -9.16 -3.91
C ASP A 137 -26.03 -7.96 -4.71
N PRO A 138 -25.44 -7.60 -5.87
CA PRO A 138 -25.92 -6.48 -6.67
C PRO A 138 -27.34 -6.65 -7.23
N GLU A 139 -27.82 -7.88 -7.43
CA GLU A 139 -29.14 -8.16 -8.00
C GLU A 139 -30.24 -8.15 -6.93
N THR A 140 -29.95 -8.71 -5.75
CA THR A 140 -30.94 -8.91 -4.68
C THR A 140 -30.84 -7.91 -3.53
N GLY A 141 -29.70 -7.24 -3.37
CA GLY A 141 -29.41 -6.39 -2.21
C GLY A 141 -29.16 -7.15 -0.90
N ALA A 142 -29.19 -8.49 -0.93
CA ALA A 142 -28.97 -9.33 0.24
C ALA A 142 -27.52 -9.24 0.74
N SER A 143 -27.34 -9.33 2.07
CA SER A 143 -26.00 -9.39 2.66
C SER A 143 -25.43 -10.80 2.52
N LEU A 144 -24.18 -10.90 2.05
CA LEU A 144 -23.53 -12.16 1.74
C LEU A 144 -22.62 -12.66 2.87
N GLY A 145 -22.35 -13.97 2.87
CA GLY A 145 -21.46 -14.63 3.81
C GLY A 145 -19.97 -14.49 3.46
N ARG A 146 -19.10 -15.05 4.29
CA ARG A 146 -17.65 -15.12 3.98
C ARG A 146 -17.43 -15.94 2.71
N ASN A 147 -16.41 -15.56 1.94
CA ASN A 147 -16.02 -16.21 0.67
C ASN A 147 -17.09 -16.15 -0.45
N GLN A 148 -18.04 -15.22 -0.37
CA GLN A 148 -18.99 -14.92 -1.45
C GLN A 148 -18.66 -13.54 -2.03
N SER A 149 -18.57 -13.45 -3.35
CA SER A 149 -18.26 -12.20 -4.05
C SER A 149 -19.51 -11.35 -4.25
N GLY A 150 -19.37 -10.04 -4.12
CA GLY A 150 -20.43 -9.06 -4.32
C GLY A 150 -19.88 -7.63 -4.21
N GLU A 151 -20.76 -6.65 -4.18
CA GLU A 151 -20.40 -5.25 -4.01
C GLU A 151 -19.96 -4.98 -2.57
N ILE A 152 -18.83 -4.27 -2.41
CA ILE A 152 -18.28 -3.88 -1.11
C ILE A 152 -18.98 -2.60 -0.64
N CYS A 153 -19.64 -2.65 0.51
CA CYS A 153 -20.21 -1.47 1.16
C CYS A 153 -19.52 -1.21 2.49
N ILE A 154 -19.27 0.06 2.81
CA ILE A 154 -18.66 0.50 4.06
C ILE A 154 -19.50 1.58 4.74
N ARG A 155 -19.50 1.60 6.08
CA ARG A 155 -20.10 2.64 6.93
C ARG A 155 -19.11 3.03 8.02
N GLY A 156 -19.03 4.32 8.33
CA GLY A 156 -18.19 4.90 9.38
C GLY A 156 -18.71 6.26 9.82
#